data_AF-A0A2V7QIZ2-F1
#
_entry.id   AF-A0A2V7QIZ2-F1
#
_cell.length_a   1.000
_cell.length_b   1.000
_cell.length_c   1.000
_cell.angle_alpha   90.00
_cell.angle_beta   90.00
_cell.angle_gamma   90.00
#
_symmetry.space_group_name_H-M   'P 1'
#
loop_
_entity.id
_entity.type
_entity.pdbx_description
1 polymer ?
#
loop_
_entity_poly.entity_id
_entity_poly.type
_entity_poly.pdbx_seq_one_letter_code
_entity_poly.pdbx_strand_id
1 'polypeptide(L)'
;FTYAGGKLCRTMSCGVAGSPHPRVKDQEALLKASDDALYVAKETGRNRVIRFDGAEFNAHMQGKGNNSTDGDQPLRETTGGQGPNTPGSPPRSIASASSPAPSKSPSPEGSRASTP
;
A
#
# COMPACT_ATOMS: atom_id res chain seq x y z
N PHE A 1 -2.44 5.70 17.59
CA PHE A 1 -3.18 6.94 17.91
C PHE A 1 -4.48 6.58 18.59
N THR A 2 -4.81 7.20 19.71
CA THR A 2 -6.08 6.94 20.43
C THR A 2 -7.03 8.10 20.16
N TYR A 3 -8.27 7.79 19.78
CA TYR A 3 -9.32 8.76 19.54
C TYR A 3 -10.58 8.32 20.29
N ALA A 4 -11.59 9.18 20.39
CA ALA A 4 -12.80 8.94 21.19
C ALA A 4 -13.55 7.62 20.86
N GLY A 5 -13.27 7.00 19.70
CA GLY A 5 -13.84 5.72 19.27
C GLY A 5 -12.88 4.52 19.24
N GLY A 6 -11.67 4.62 19.82
CA GLY A 6 -10.74 3.49 19.95
C GLY A 6 -9.28 3.78 19.57
N LYS A 7 -8.54 2.71 19.26
CA LYS A 7 -7.10 2.77 18.92
C LYS A 7 -6.88 2.52 17.43
N LEU A 8 -6.24 3.47 16.76
CA LEU A 8 -5.78 3.31 15.39
C LEU A 8 -4.36 2.76 15.35
N CYS A 9 -4.24 1.51 14.88
CA CYS A 9 -2.96 0.89 14.54
C CYS A 9 -2.66 1.12 13.05
N ARG A 10 -1.46 1.64 12.77
CA ARG A 10 -0.95 1.87 11.42
C ARG A 10 0.49 1.39 11.36
N THR A 11 0.84 0.82 10.22
CA THR A 11 2.20 0.42 9.89
C THR A 11 2.69 1.27 8.73
N MET A 12 4.00 1.42 8.62
CA MET A 12 4.63 2.14 7.53
C MET A 12 5.60 1.21 6.81
N SER A 13 5.72 1.39 5.50
CA SER A 13 6.79 0.77 4.72
C SER A 13 7.69 1.88 4.24
N CYS A 14 9.01 1.65 4.24
CA CYS A 14 9.99 2.66 3.90
C CYS A 14 11.00 2.09 2.91
N GLY A 15 11.35 2.88 1.90
CA GLY A 15 12.49 2.61 1.02
C GLY A 15 13.62 3.57 1.34
N VAL A 16 14.85 3.07 1.39
CA VAL A 16 16.03 3.85 1.78
C VAL A 16 17.09 3.76 0.69
N ALA A 17 17.56 4.92 0.23
CA ALA A 17 18.76 5.05 -0.58
C ALA A 17 19.73 6.05 0.09
N GLY A 18 21.02 5.89 -0.19
CA GLY A 18 22.09 6.73 0.35
C GLY A 18 22.95 7.33 -0.76
N SER A 19 23.55 8.49 -0.47
CA SER A 19 24.56 9.16 -1.30
C SER A 19 25.79 9.46 -0.43
N PRO A 20 27.02 9.34 -0.96
CA PRO A 20 27.37 8.98 -2.33
C PRO A 20 27.27 7.47 -2.60
N HIS A 21 26.68 7.09 -3.73
CA HIS A 21 26.57 5.69 -4.16
C HIS A 21 26.75 5.58 -5.69
N PRO A 22 27.47 4.57 -6.24
CA PRO A 22 27.80 4.52 -7.67
C PRO A 22 26.60 4.57 -8.64
N ARG A 23 25.45 4.05 -8.19
CA ARG A 23 24.18 4.03 -8.95
C ARG A 23 23.30 5.29 -8.73
N VAL A 24 23.69 6.21 -7.85
CA VAL A 24 22.91 7.40 -7.48
C VAL A 24 23.81 8.62 -7.66
N LYS A 25 23.60 9.37 -8.75
CA LYS A 25 24.47 10.49 -9.16
C LYS A 25 23.92 11.87 -8.81
N ASP A 26 22.59 11.98 -8.75
CA ASP A 26 21.87 13.23 -8.50
C ASP A 26 20.73 13.01 -7.48
N GLN A 27 20.08 14.11 -7.09
CA GLN A 27 18.98 14.10 -6.13
C GLN A 27 17.77 13.31 -6.65
N GLU A 28 17.49 13.38 -7.96
CA GLU A 28 16.37 12.65 -8.57
C GLU A 28 16.59 11.14 -8.53
N ALA A 29 17.81 10.68 -8.84
CA ALA A 29 18.19 9.29 -8.71
C ALA A 29 18.12 8.79 -7.27
N LEU A 30 18.41 9.65 -6.27
CA LEU A 30 18.29 9.29 -4.86
C LEU A 30 16.83 9.08 -4.46
N LEU A 31 15.95 9.97 -4.90
CA LEU A 31 14.51 9.86 -4.67
C LEU A 31 13.92 8.64 -5.39
N LYS A 32 14.28 8.44 -6.67
CA LYS A 32 13.85 7.30 -7.45
C LYS A 32 14.31 5.98 -6.82
N ALA A 33 15.57 5.89 -6.43
CA ALA A 33 16.11 4.71 -5.74
C ALA A 33 15.38 4.43 -4.41
N SER A 34 15.03 5.48 -3.67
CA SER A 34 14.26 5.35 -2.42
C SER A 34 12.83 4.89 -2.69
N ASP A 35 12.18 5.42 -3.73
CA ASP A 35 10.81 5.03 -4.11
C ASP A 35 10.76 3.60 -4.67
N ASP A 36 11.73 3.21 -5.48
CA ASP A 36 11.86 1.82 -5.98
C ASP A 36 11.98 0.85 -4.79
N ALA A 37 12.82 1.16 -3.81
CA ALA A 37 12.94 0.36 -2.59
C ALA A 37 11.63 0.34 -1.77
N LEU A 38 10.91 1.46 -1.70
CA LEU A 38 9.60 1.54 -1.06
C LEU A 38 8.57 0.66 -1.77
N TYR A 39 8.62 0.61 -3.10
CA TYR A 39 7.75 -0.23 -3.89
C TYR A 39 7.98 -1.72 -3.58
N VAL A 40 9.25 -2.15 -3.54
CA VAL A 40 9.61 -3.51 -3.13
C VAL A 40 9.12 -3.81 -1.70
N ALA A 41 9.23 -2.85 -0.78
CA ALA A 41 8.71 -3.02 0.59
C ALA A 41 7.20 -3.31 0.60
N LYS A 42 6.43 -2.66 -0.30
CA LYS A 42 4.99 -2.85 -0.45
C LYS A 42 4.65 -4.18 -1.10
N GLU A 43 5.37 -4.59 -2.15
CA GLU A 43 5.13 -5.84 -2.88
C GLU A 43 5.50 -7.07 -2.04
N THR A 44 6.59 -7.00 -1.28
CA THR A 44 7.07 -8.16 -0.50
C THR A 44 6.29 -8.39 0.81
N GLY A 45 5.39 -7.48 1.19
CA GLY A 45 4.44 -7.69 2.30
C GLY A 45 4.31 -6.57 3.33
N ARG A 46 4.78 -5.34 3.04
CA ARG A 46 4.60 -4.13 3.86
C ARG A 46 5.23 -4.21 5.26
N ASN A 47 5.02 -3.15 6.06
CA ASN A 47 5.50 -2.99 7.44
C ASN A 47 6.99 -3.31 7.62
N ARG A 48 7.82 -2.82 6.69
CA ARG A 48 9.26 -3.09 6.67
C ARG A 48 10.03 -1.97 5.98
N VAL A 49 11.34 -2.01 6.16
CA VAL A 49 12.29 -1.10 5.54
C VAL A 49 13.13 -1.88 4.53
N ILE A 50 13.15 -1.42 3.28
CA ILE A 50 14.00 -2.00 2.23
C ILE A 50 15.06 -0.98 1.85
N ARG A 51 16.30 -1.44 1.72
CA ARG A 51 17.40 -0.63 1.18
C ARG A 51 17.61 -0.92 -0.30
N PHE A 52 17.87 0.12 -1.07
CA PHE A 52 18.16 0.03 -2.51
C PHE A 52 19.40 -0.82 -2.87
N ASP A 53 20.34 -1.00 -1.92
CA ASP A 53 21.52 -1.85 -2.06
C ASP A 53 21.38 -3.22 -1.38
N GLY A 54 20.22 -3.50 -0.78
CA GLY A 54 19.98 -4.71 0.01
C GLY A 54 19.67 -5.96 -0.81
N ALA A 55 19.84 -7.12 -0.18
CA ALA A 55 19.57 -8.43 -0.80
C ALA A 55 18.12 -8.58 -1.26
N GLU A 56 17.16 -8.11 -0.46
CA GLU A 56 15.73 -8.21 -0.75
C GLU A 56 15.33 -7.38 -1.99
N PHE A 57 15.91 -6.18 -2.13
CA PHE A 57 15.73 -5.34 -3.31
C PHE A 57 16.34 -6.00 -4.56
N ASN A 58 17.57 -6.49 -4.45
CA ASN A 58 18.26 -7.13 -5.57
C ASN A 58 17.56 -8.41 -6.03
N ALA A 59 17.07 -9.24 -5.10
CA ALA A 59 16.29 -10.44 -5.42
C ALA A 59 15.01 -10.11 -6.18
N HIS A 60 14.32 -9.03 -5.78
CA HIS A 60 13.11 -8.59 -6.45
C HIS A 60 13.37 -8.00 -7.84
N MET A 61 14.44 -7.21 -7.99
CA MET A 61 14.79 -6.59 -9.28
C MET A 61 15.31 -7.61 -10.30
N GLN A 62 16.02 -8.65 -9.88
CA GLN A 62 16.48 -9.72 -10.76
C GLN A 62 15.32 -10.49 -11.40
N GLY A 63 14.17 -10.61 -10.72
CA GLY A 63 12.97 -11.24 -11.27
C GLY A 63 12.26 -10.43 -12.37
N LYS A 64 12.49 -9.10 -12.44
CA LYS A 64 11.90 -8.21 -13.47
C LYS A 64 12.83 -8.00 -14.70
N GLY A 65 14.04 -8.55 -14.67
CA GLY A 65 15.15 -8.23 -15.58
C GLY A 65 15.12 -8.83 -16.98
N ASN A 66 13.95 -8.99 -17.63
CA ASN A 66 13.87 -9.37 -19.06
C ASN A 66 13.05 -8.42 -19.95
N ASN A 67 12.51 -7.30 -19.45
CA ASN A 67 11.80 -6.32 -20.30
C ASN A 67 12.10 -4.87 -19.86
N SER A 68 13.28 -4.36 -20.18
CA SER A 68 13.57 -2.92 -20.01
C SER A 68 14.40 -2.38 -21.15
N THR A 69 13.76 -2.26 -22.31
CA THR A 69 13.99 -1.14 -23.23
C THR A 69 12.65 -0.47 -23.43
N ASP A 70 12.41 0.60 -22.66
CA ASP A 70 11.65 1.73 -23.20
C ASP A 70 12.14 2.98 -22.49
N GLY A 71 13.21 3.54 -23.07
CA GLY A 71 13.57 4.94 -22.87
C GLY A 71 12.72 5.78 -23.82
N ASP A 72 12.40 6.99 -23.38
CA ASP A 72 11.79 8.09 -24.14
C ASP A 72 10.38 7.87 -24.72
N GLN A 73 9.39 8.43 -24.03
CA GLN A 73 8.19 8.96 -24.70
C GLN A 73 8.27 10.49 -24.66
N PRO A 74 8.52 11.18 -25.80
CA PRO A 74 8.44 12.63 -25.86
C PRO A 74 6.99 13.08 -25.73
N LEU A 75 6.75 14.03 -24.82
CA LEU A 75 5.46 14.69 -24.62
C LEU A 75 5.05 15.41 -25.92
N ARG A 76 4.18 14.79 -26.72
CA ARG A 76 3.56 15.45 -27.87
C ARG A 76 2.52 16.46 -27.40
N GLU A 77 2.90 17.73 -27.45
CA GLU A 77 2.01 18.87 -27.42
C GLU A 77 0.96 18.72 -28.54
N THR A 78 -0.30 18.52 -28.16
CA THR A 78 -1.42 18.49 -29.12
C THR A 78 -2.48 19.48 -28.65
N THR A 79 -2.59 20.55 -29.42
CA THR A 79 -3.56 21.62 -29.33
C THR A 79 -5.00 21.09 -29.41
N GLY A 80 -5.84 21.44 -28.43
CA GLY A 80 -7.28 21.61 -28.59
C GLY A 80 -8.22 20.44 -28.22
N GLY A 81 -9.01 20.66 -27.16
CA GLY A 81 -10.43 20.31 -27.17
C GLY A 81 -10.90 19.03 -26.45
N GLN A 82 -11.68 19.27 -25.37
CA GLN A 82 -12.75 18.42 -24.80
C GLN A 82 -12.40 17.24 -23.85
N GLY A 83 -12.63 17.50 -22.54
CA GLY A 83 -13.30 16.61 -21.58
C GLY A 83 -12.54 15.40 -21.00
N PRO A 84 -12.34 15.29 -19.66
CA PRO A 84 -11.66 14.13 -19.08
C PRO A 84 -12.61 12.94 -18.88
N ASN A 85 -12.51 11.94 -19.77
CA ASN A 85 -12.93 10.57 -19.48
C ASN A 85 -11.81 9.86 -18.70
N THR A 86 -12.12 9.32 -17.53
CA THR A 86 -11.20 8.55 -16.66
C THR A 86 -11.31 7.05 -16.97
N PRO A 87 -10.23 6.36 -17.38
CA PRO A 87 -10.25 4.90 -17.50
C PRO A 87 -9.59 4.22 -16.28
N GLY A 88 -10.29 3.27 -15.66
CA GLY A 88 -9.64 2.13 -14.99
C GLY A 88 -9.72 2.06 -13.46
N SER A 89 -10.91 2.18 -12.86
CA SER A 89 -11.16 1.61 -11.53
C SER A 89 -11.68 0.16 -11.67
N PRO A 90 -11.24 -0.82 -10.86
CA PRO A 90 -11.86 -2.14 -10.84
C PRO A 90 -13.31 -2.05 -10.31
N PRO A 91 -14.22 -2.95 -10.73
CA PRO A 91 -15.62 -2.88 -10.36
C PRO A 91 -15.83 -3.04 -8.84
N ARG A 92 -16.56 -2.10 -8.23
CA ARG A 92 -17.03 -2.23 -6.85
C ARG A 92 -18.13 -3.28 -6.81
N SER A 93 -17.91 -4.35 -6.06
CA SER A 93 -18.98 -5.24 -5.61
C SER A 93 -19.95 -4.43 -4.74
N ILE A 94 -21.14 -4.18 -5.27
CA ILE A 94 -22.30 -3.67 -4.52
C ILE A 94 -22.77 -4.78 -3.57
N ALA A 95 -22.29 -4.76 -2.33
CA ALA A 95 -22.97 -5.45 -1.24
C ALA A 95 -24.01 -4.48 -0.68
N SER A 96 -25.28 -4.74 -1.04
CA SER A 96 -26.45 -4.01 -0.57
C SER A 96 -26.51 -3.94 0.95
N ALA A 97 -26.77 -2.74 1.46
CA ALA A 97 -27.17 -2.51 2.82
C ALA A 97 -28.58 -3.10 3.05
N SER A 98 -28.73 -3.83 4.16
CA SER A 98 -30.02 -3.96 4.82
C SER A 98 -29.78 -4.03 6.33
N SER A 99 -29.86 -2.87 6.99
CA SER A 99 -30.27 -2.80 8.40
C SER A 99 -31.79 -2.61 8.42
N PRO A 100 -32.48 -3.21 9.40
CA PRO A 100 -33.07 -2.36 10.45
C PRO A 100 -32.96 -2.94 11.88
N ALA A 101 -33.21 -2.06 12.85
CA ALA A 101 -32.85 -2.09 14.27
C ALA A 101 -33.94 -2.70 15.21
N PRO A 102 -34.10 -2.26 16.49
CA PRO A 102 -33.52 -2.77 17.74
C PRO A 102 -34.55 -3.44 18.69
N SER A 103 -34.11 -3.77 19.94
CA SER A 103 -34.87 -4.19 21.15
C SER A 103 -35.00 -5.73 21.33
N LYS A 104 -34.90 -6.37 22.51
CA LYS A 104 -34.96 -5.99 23.94
C LYS A 104 -34.07 -6.96 24.75
N SER A 105 -33.43 -6.48 25.81
CA SER A 105 -33.19 -7.28 27.03
C SER A 105 -34.40 -7.12 27.97
N PRO A 106 -34.82 -8.18 28.69
CA PRO A 106 -34.44 -8.25 30.11
C PRO A 106 -34.10 -9.65 30.65
N SER A 107 -33.35 -9.60 31.75
CA SER A 107 -32.78 -10.56 32.73
C SER A 107 -33.74 -11.63 33.33
N PRO A 108 -33.43 -12.28 34.48
CA PRO A 108 -32.48 -13.40 34.72
C PRO A 108 -33.13 -14.60 35.48
N GLU A 109 -32.68 -15.84 35.31
CA GLU A 109 -32.95 -17.01 36.19
C GLU A 109 -31.88 -18.07 35.83
N GLY A 110 -31.17 -18.79 36.70
CA GLY A 110 -31.46 -19.35 38.01
C GLY A 110 -31.10 -20.85 37.96
N SER A 111 -30.55 -21.42 39.05
CA SER A 111 -30.26 -22.87 39.32
C SER A 111 -28.82 -23.35 38.99
N ARG A 112 -27.86 -23.45 39.93
CA ARG A 112 -27.64 -24.46 41.01
C ARG A 112 -27.58 -25.94 40.56
N ALA A 113 -26.42 -26.57 40.76
CA ALA A 113 -26.17 -27.94 41.28
C ALA A 113 -24.64 -28.15 41.29
N SER A 114 -23.89 -28.11 42.41
CA SER A 114 -23.75 -29.08 43.52
C SER A 114 -23.30 -30.50 43.11
N THR A 115 -22.00 -30.79 43.30
CA THR A 115 -21.35 -32.02 43.87
C THR A 115 -21.70 -33.42 43.31
N PRO A 116 -20.95 -34.50 43.55
CA PRO A 116 -20.01 -34.84 44.64
C PRO A 116 -18.52 -34.55 44.39
#